data_AF-A0A7C6UQA3-F1
#
_entry.id   AF-A0A7C6UQA3-F1
#
_cell.length_a   1.000
_cell.length_b   1.000
_cell.length_c   1.000
_cell.angle_alpha   90.00
_cell.angle_beta   90.00
_cell.angle_gamma   90.00
#
_symmetry.space_group_name_H-M   'P 1'
#
loop_
_entity.id
_entity.type
_entity.pdbx_description
1 polymer ?
#
loop_
_entity_poly.entity_id
_entity_poly.type
_entity_poly.pdbx_seq_one_letter_code
_entity_poly.pdbx_strand_id
1 'polypeptide(L)'
;MKQKPGICVVPIVVIGALSSFIIYYQTQNSRLAAALLALTALGGIHAYLQFRRQQAEFVEMLQVQQASMSALVDLAQLRDEEVTGRHLNRLGFYAAILTKELGLPPDLQENIAKTIALHDIGKVAVPDYILNKPGPLNQEEWALIQQHPLTGASVLDSITADINVSNTKIADYLTIGGGLRQFP
;
A
#
# COMPACT_ATOMS: atom_id res chain seq x y z
N MET A 1 3.33 -6.31 -14.46
CA MET A 1 2.57 -7.36 -15.21
C MET A 1 1.17 -7.45 -14.61
N LYS A 2 0.17 -6.83 -15.25
CA LYS A 2 -1.23 -6.86 -14.80
C LYS A 2 -1.82 -8.24 -15.16
N GLN A 3 -1.91 -9.16 -14.20
CA GLN A 3 -2.73 -10.36 -14.36
C GLN A 3 -4.18 -9.92 -14.52
N LYS A 4 -4.71 -10.04 -15.75
CA LYS A 4 -6.10 -9.73 -16.04
C LYS A 4 -6.98 -10.80 -15.35
N PRO A 5 -8.05 -10.39 -14.67
CA PRO A 5 -8.85 -11.25 -13.80
C PRO A 5 -9.58 -12.39 -14.52
N GLY A 6 -9.75 -12.29 -15.84
CA GLY A 6 -10.34 -13.36 -16.65
C GLY A 6 -9.44 -14.59 -16.82
N ILE A 7 -8.13 -14.52 -16.54
CA ILE A 7 -7.19 -15.58 -16.91
C ILE A 7 -7.35 -16.85 -16.05
N CYS A 8 -7.88 -16.76 -14.82
CA CYS A 8 -8.05 -17.93 -13.95
C CYS A 8 -9.41 -18.63 -14.14
N VAL A 9 -10.48 -17.88 -14.42
CA VAL A 9 -11.84 -18.42 -14.57
C VAL A 9 -12.06 -19.00 -15.97
N VAL A 10 -11.48 -18.40 -17.01
CA VAL A 10 -11.58 -18.85 -18.40
C VAL A 10 -11.12 -20.30 -18.60
N PRO A 11 -9.96 -20.76 -18.12
CA PRO A 11 -9.54 -22.14 -18.32
C PRO A 11 -10.46 -23.16 -17.62
N ILE A 12 -11.02 -22.84 -16.45
CA ILE A 12 -11.93 -23.72 -15.71
C ILE A 12 -13.21 -23.98 -16.50
N VAL A 13 -13.83 -22.92 -17.05
CA VAL A 13 -15.06 -23.03 -17.83
C VAL A 13 -14.82 -23.71 -19.18
N VAL A 14 -13.70 -23.41 -19.85
CA VAL A 14 -13.33 -24.02 -21.14
C VAL A 14 -13.06 -25.52 -21.00
N ILE A 15 -12.29 -25.94 -19.99
CA ILE A 15 -12.02 -27.36 -19.71
C ILE A 15 -13.31 -28.08 -19.30
N GLY A 16 -14.18 -27.43 -18.54
CA GLY A 16 -15.49 -27.97 -18.14
C GLY A 16 -16.44 -28.21 -19.33
N ALA A 17 -16.50 -27.28 -20.27
CA ALA A 17 -17.31 -27.41 -21.48
C ALA A 17 -16.79 -28.51 -22.42
N LEU A 18 -15.46 -28.59 -22.61
CA LEU A 18 -14.83 -29.63 -23.43
C LEU A 18 -15.05 -31.04 -22.84
N SER A 19 -14.90 -31.20 -21.53
CA SER A 19 -15.16 -32.48 -20.86
C SER A 19 -16.63 -32.90 -20.90
N SER A 20 -17.56 -31.95 -20.75
CA SER A 20 -19.00 -32.21 -20.96
C SER A 20 -19.30 -32.66 -22.39
N PHE A 21 -18.69 -32.01 -23.40
CA PHE A 21 -18.86 -32.37 -24.81
C PHE A 21 -18.31 -33.77 -25.14
N ILE A 22 -17.16 -34.15 -24.57
CA ILE A 22 -16.56 -35.48 -24.76
C ILE A 22 -17.46 -36.57 -24.14
N ILE A 23 -17.99 -36.34 -22.94
CA ILE A 23 -18.90 -37.30 -22.26
C ILE A 23 -20.16 -37.52 -23.08
N TYR A 24 -20.75 -36.44 -23.62
CA TYR A 24 -21.91 -36.53 -24.50
C TYR A 24 -21.64 -37.45 -25.70
N TYR A 25 -20.50 -37.27 -26.38
CA TYR A 25 -20.13 -38.05 -27.55
C TYR A 25 -19.80 -39.52 -27.24
N GLN A 26 -19.20 -39.82 -26.08
CA GLN A 26 -18.82 -41.20 -25.73
C GLN A 26 -19.97 -42.03 -25.15
N THR A 27 -20.84 -41.41 -24.35
CA THR A 27 -21.88 -42.15 -23.61
C THR A 27 -23.28 -42.00 -24.22
N GLN A 28 -23.44 -41.12 -25.22
CA GLN A 28 -24.73 -40.72 -25.80
C GLN A 28 -25.77 -40.27 -24.74
N ASN A 29 -25.32 -39.92 -23.53
CA ASN A 29 -26.17 -39.67 -22.37
C ASN A 29 -26.23 -38.17 -22.06
N SER A 30 -27.30 -37.52 -22.50
CA SER A 30 -27.50 -36.07 -22.36
C SER A 30 -27.61 -35.61 -20.90
N ARG A 31 -28.11 -36.47 -20.00
CA ARG A 31 -28.29 -36.13 -18.57
C ARG A 31 -26.95 -35.92 -17.86
N LEU A 32 -25.96 -36.78 -18.15
CA LEU A 32 -24.63 -36.70 -17.54
C LEU A 32 -23.84 -35.49 -18.06
N ALA A 33 -23.91 -35.23 -19.38
CA ALA A 33 -23.27 -34.07 -19.97
C ALA A 33 -23.82 -32.75 -19.41
N ALA A 34 -25.16 -32.64 -19.29
CA ALA A 34 -25.82 -31.46 -18.72
C ALA A 34 -25.46 -31.26 -17.23
N ALA A 35 -25.41 -32.35 -16.45
CA ALA A 35 -25.02 -32.28 -15.04
C ALA A 35 -23.58 -31.75 -14.86
N LEU A 36 -22.63 -32.22 -15.67
CA LEU A 36 -21.24 -31.75 -15.61
C LEU A 36 -21.10 -30.28 -16.06
N LEU A 37 -21.83 -29.88 -17.10
CA LEU A 37 -21.86 -28.49 -17.54
C LEU A 37 -22.41 -27.56 -16.45
N ALA A 38 -23.48 -27.99 -15.76
CA ALA A 38 -24.05 -27.22 -14.65
C ALA A 38 -23.07 -27.09 -13.48
N LEU A 39 -22.36 -28.17 -13.11
CA LEU A 39 -21.36 -28.15 -12.03
C LEU A 39 -20.17 -27.22 -12.36
N THR A 40 -19.68 -27.27 -13.60
CA THR A 40 -18.57 -26.42 -14.06
C THR A 40 -18.98 -24.95 -14.17
N ALA A 41 -20.21 -24.67 -14.61
CA ALA A 41 -20.78 -23.32 -14.60
C ALA A 41 -20.91 -22.76 -13.18
N LEU A 42 -21.44 -23.55 -12.23
CA LEU A 42 -21.55 -23.16 -10.82
C LEU A 42 -20.16 -22.92 -10.19
N GLY A 43 -19.20 -23.79 -10.46
CA GLY A 43 -17.81 -23.61 -10.01
C GLY A 43 -17.15 -22.35 -10.57
N GLY A 44 -17.36 -22.07 -11.86
CA GLY A 44 -16.88 -20.85 -12.51
C GLY A 44 -17.51 -19.58 -11.93
N ILE A 45 -18.81 -19.59 -11.67
CA ILE A 45 -19.52 -18.47 -11.02
C ILE A 45 -18.99 -18.26 -9.60
N HIS A 46 -18.81 -19.32 -8.82
CA HIS A 46 -18.28 -19.22 -7.45
C HIS A 46 -16.86 -18.64 -7.43
N ALA A 47 -15.97 -19.13 -8.31
CA ALA A 47 -14.62 -18.62 -8.46
C ALA A 47 -14.61 -17.13 -8.87
N TYR A 48 -15.48 -16.73 -9.80
CA TYR A 48 -15.63 -15.34 -10.20
C TYR A 48 -16.10 -14.44 -9.05
N LEU A 49 -17.10 -14.88 -8.28
CA LEU A 49 -17.60 -14.14 -7.13
C LEU A 49 -16.56 -14.05 -6.00
N GLN A 50 -15.83 -15.13 -5.73
CA GLN A 50 -14.73 -15.11 -4.76
C GLN A 50 -13.63 -14.14 -5.16
N PHE A 51 -13.24 -14.15 -6.44
CA PHE A 51 -12.23 -13.23 -6.94
C PHE A 51 -12.69 -11.77 -6.83
N ARG A 52 -13.96 -11.48 -7.15
CA ARG A 52 -14.55 -10.15 -6.96
C ARG A 52 -14.56 -9.72 -5.49
N ARG A 53 -14.86 -10.64 -4.57
CA ARG A 53 -14.81 -10.37 -3.12
C ARG A 53 -13.40 -10.06 -2.65
N GLN A 54 -12.41 -10.88 -3.01
CA GLN A 54 -11.00 -10.63 -2.66
C GLN A 54 -10.52 -9.27 -3.17
N GLN A 55 -10.92 -8.86 -4.38
CA GLN A 55 -10.58 -7.53 -4.87
C GLN A 55 -11.22 -6.41 -4.05
N ALA A 56 -12.49 -6.56 -3.67
CA ALA A 56 -13.18 -5.56 -2.84
C ALA A 56 -12.54 -5.49 -1.44
N GLU A 57 -12.34 -6.63 -0.79
CA GLU A 57 -11.67 -6.74 0.51
C GLU A 57 -10.25 -6.15 0.47
N PHE A 58 -9.50 -6.36 -0.61
CA PHE A 58 -8.19 -5.76 -0.79
C PHE A 58 -8.25 -4.23 -0.87
N VAL A 59 -9.21 -3.68 -1.61
CA VAL A 59 -9.39 -2.22 -1.69
C VAL A 59 -9.80 -1.65 -0.33
N GLU A 60 -10.71 -2.31 0.39
CA GLU A 60 -11.10 -1.92 1.74
C GLU A 60 -9.91 -1.96 2.71
N MET A 61 -9.09 -3.00 2.66
CA MET A 61 -7.87 -3.11 3.47
C MET A 61 -6.89 -1.97 3.18
N LEU A 62 -6.70 -1.61 1.89
CA LEU A 62 -5.86 -0.46 1.53
C LEU A 62 -6.42 0.87 2.05
N GLN A 63 -7.75 1.04 2.05
CA GLN A 63 -8.39 2.22 2.60
C GLN A 63 -8.21 2.32 4.11
N VAL A 64 -8.36 1.19 4.83
CA VAL A 64 -8.11 1.13 6.28
C VAL A 64 -6.65 1.47 6.58
N GLN A 65 -5.70 0.90 5.85
CA GLN A 65 -4.28 1.23 6.00
C GLN A 65 -4.01 2.72 5.79
N GLN A 66 -4.60 3.31 4.74
CA GLN A 66 -4.45 4.73 4.44
C GLN A 66 -5.07 5.61 5.54
N ALA A 67 -6.24 5.24 6.05
CA ALA A 67 -6.89 5.94 7.15
C ALA A 67 -6.07 5.86 8.45
N SER A 68 -5.50 4.69 8.76
CA SER A 68 -4.59 4.52 9.91
C SER A 68 -3.33 5.37 9.77
N MET A 69 -2.70 5.41 8.59
CA MET A 69 -1.55 6.29 8.33
C MET A 69 -1.93 7.76 8.51
N SER A 70 -3.08 8.19 7.96
CA SER A 70 -3.56 9.57 8.14
C SER A 70 -3.77 9.90 9.61
N ALA A 71 -4.39 9.01 10.38
CA ALA A 71 -4.62 9.23 11.81
C ALA A 71 -3.30 9.36 12.60
N LEU A 72 -2.27 8.58 12.25
CA LEU A 72 -0.95 8.70 12.89
C LEU A 72 -0.28 10.05 12.57
N VAL A 73 -0.40 10.51 11.32
CA VAL A 73 0.09 11.84 10.93
C VAL A 73 -0.67 12.92 11.69
N ASP A 74 -2.00 12.82 11.75
CA ASP A 74 -2.84 13.79 12.47
C ASP A 74 -2.49 13.83 13.96
N LEU A 75 -2.22 12.67 14.59
CA LEU A 75 -1.77 12.61 15.98
C LEU A 75 -0.41 13.29 16.20
N ALA A 76 0.54 13.12 15.27
CA ALA A 76 1.82 13.82 15.35
C ALA A 76 1.63 15.34 15.19
N GLN A 77 0.66 15.77 14.39
CA GLN A 77 0.35 17.19 14.17
C GLN A 77 -0.42 17.84 15.30
N LEU A 78 -1.28 17.11 16.02
CA LEU A 78 -2.01 17.67 17.17
C LEU A 78 -1.08 18.23 18.26
N ARG A 79 0.18 17.78 18.30
CA ARG A 79 1.19 18.27 19.25
C ARG A 79 1.96 19.50 18.75
N ASP A 80 1.87 19.79 17.47
CA ASP A 80 2.57 20.89 16.79
C ASP A 80 1.55 21.96 16.41
N GLU A 81 1.45 23.01 17.22
CA GLU A 81 0.45 24.08 17.04
C GLU A 81 0.55 24.82 15.69
N GLU A 82 1.69 24.73 14.98
CA GLU A 82 1.88 25.39 13.68
C GLU A 82 1.24 24.62 12.50
N VAL A 83 1.01 23.31 12.63
CA VAL A 83 0.72 22.46 11.46
C VAL A 83 -0.78 22.21 11.30
N THR A 84 -1.44 23.07 10.51
CA THR A 84 -2.83 22.84 10.08
C THR A 84 -2.93 21.80 8.96
N GLY A 85 -3.96 20.96 8.93
CA GLY A 85 -4.16 19.91 7.90
C GLY A 85 -4.18 20.37 6.42
N ARG A 86 -4.29 21.69 6.16
CA ARG A 86 -4.06 22.28 4.82
C ARG A 86 -2.59 22.25 4.38
N HIS A 87 -1.65 22.15 5.31
CA HIS A 87 -0.21 22.09 5.05
C HIS A 87 0.18 20.79 4.32
N LEU A 88 -0.32 19.64 4.77
CA LEU A 88 -0.01 18.34 4.17
C LEU A 88 -0.44 18.21 2.72
N ASN A 89 -1.67 18.64 2.40
CA ASN A 89 -2.18 18.59 1.03
C ASN A 89 -1.34 19.46 0.09
N ARG A 90 -0.88 20.63 0.54
CA ARG A 90 0.04 21.47 -0.23
C ARG A 90 1.40 20.80 -0.38
N LEU A 91 1.92 20.19 0.69
CA LEU A 91 3.20 19.50 0.67
C LEU A 91 3.22 18.33 -0.34
N GLY A 92 2.16 17.51 -0.35
CA GLY A 92 2.00 16.44 -1.35
C GLY A 92 1.95 16.97 -2.78
N PHE A 93 1.25 18.09 -3.00
CA PHE A 93 1.19 18.74 -4.32
C PHE A 93 2.57 19.27 -4.76
N TYR A 94 3.30 19.94 -3.87
CA TYR A 94 4.65 20.41 -4.17
C TYR A 94 5.61 19.25 -4.45
N ALA A 95 5.52 18.17 -3.67
CA ALA A 95 6.31 16.96 -3.87
C ALA A 95 6.06 16.35 -5.26
N ALA A 96 4.79 16.25 -5.68
CA ALA A 96 4.43 15.72 -6.99
C ALA A 96 5.01 16.57 -8.14
N ILE A 97 4.98 17.90 -8.01
CA ILE A 97 5.59 18.80 -9.01
C ILE A 97 7.11 18.64 -9.03
N LEU A 98 7.76 18.72 -7.87
CA LEU A 98 9.22 18.66 -7.77
C LEU A 98 9.76 17.32 -8.29
N THR A 99 9.16 16.21 -7.88
CA THR A 99 9.58 14.88 -8.32
C THR A 99 9.39 14.65 -9.82
N LYS A 100 8.38 15.28 -10.42
CA LYS A 100 8.17 15.29 -11.86
C LYS A 100 9.24 16.11 -12.59
N GLU A 101 9.53 17.33 -12.13
CA GLU A 101 10.58 18.18 -12.72
C GLU A 101 11.98 17.56 -12.59
N LEU A 102 12.22 16.79 -11.51
CA LEU A 102 13.44 16.02 -11.32
C LEU A 102 13.54 14.76 -12.21
N GLY A 103 12.50 14.45 -12.99
CA GLY A 103 12.50 13.29 -13.89
C GLY A 103 12.49 11.93 -13.18
N LEU A 104 11.99 11.86 -11.94
CA LEU A 104 11.94 10.61 -11.19
C LEU A 104 10.99 9.59 -11.84
N PRO A 105 11.19 8.27 -11.65
CA PRO A 105 10.25 7.26 -12.14
C PRO A 105 8.83 7.47 -11.59
N PRO A 106 7.76 7.21 -12.38
CA PRO A 106 6.38 7.41 -11.93
C PRO A 106 6.03 6.71 -10.61
N ASP A 107 6.52 5.48 -10.43
CA ASP A 107 6.32 4.71 -9.19
C ASP A 107 6.94 5.42 -7.97
N LEU A 108 8.10 6.06 -8.15
CA LEU A 108 8.78 6.80 -7.09
C LEU A 108 8.08 8.14 -6.80
N GLN A 109 7.57 8.83 -7.83
CA GLN A 109 6.78 10.05 -7.67
C GLN A 109 5.51 9.78 -6.84
N GLU A 110 4.78 8.72 -7.18
CA GLU A 110 3.56 8.33 -6.46
C GLU A 110 3.85 7.94 -5.01
N ASN A 111 4.94 7.20 -4.77
CA ASN A 111 5.37 6.83 -3.43
C ASN A 111 5.70 8.06 -2.58
N ILE A 112 6.55 8.97 -3.08
CA ILE A 112 6.92 10.19 -2.36
C ILE A 112 5.67 11.03 -2.06
N ALA A 113 4.79 11.24 -3.03
CA ALA A 113 3.57 12.03 -2.82
C ALA A 113 2.64 11.44 -1.74
N LYS A 114 2.59 10.11 -1.61
CA LYS A 114 1.79 9.42 -0.60
C LYS A 114 2.44 9.39 0.78
N THR A 115 3.76 9.34 0.86
CA THR A 115 4.49 9.18 2.13
C THR A 115 5.03 10.47 2.71
N ILE A 116 5.06 11.57 1.95
CA ILE A 116 5.64 12.83 2.44
C ILE A 116 4.93 13.42 3.66
N ALA A 117 3.66 13.05 3.88
CA ALA A 117 2.95 13.43 5.10
C ALA A 117 3.60 12.87 6.37
N LEU A 118 4.40 11.80 6.27
CA LEU A 118 5.12 11.17 7.37
C LEU A 118 6.47 11.84 7.69
N HIS A 119 6.90 12.86 6.94
CA HIS A 119 8.24 13.47 7.12
C HIS A 119 8.52 13.92 8.56
N ASP A 120 7.49 14.44 9.23
CA ASP A 120 7.55 14.97 10.58
C ASP A 120 7.06 13.99 11.67
N ILE A 121 6.80 12.72 11.33
CA ILE A 121 6.29 11.74 12.30
C ILE A 121 7.21 11.57 13.51
N GLY A 122 8.52 11.79 13.35
CA GLY A 122 9.49 11.70 14.44
C GLY A 122 9.43 12.84 15.46
N LYS A 123 8.67 13.92 15.21
CA LYS A 123 8.43 14.98 16.21
C LYS A 123 7.77 14.44 17.49
N VAL A 124 7.17 13.25 17.43
CA VAL A 124 6.63 12.56 18.61
C VAL A 124 7.66 12.33 19.73
N ALA A 125 8.95 12.28 19.43
CA ALA A 125 10.00 12.13 20.44
C ALA A 125 10.51 13.45 21.03
N VAL A 126 10.13 14.59 20.46
CA VAL A 126 10.52 15.92 20.97
C VAL A 126 9.63 16.26 22.17
N PRO A 127 10.19 16.73 23.30
CA PRO A 127 9.38 17.17 24.45
C PRO A 127 8.49 18.37 24.13
N ASP A 128 7.26 18.40 24.66
CA ASP A 128 6.27 19.46 24.38
C ASP A 128 6.77 20.87 24.73
N TYR A 129 7.54 21.01 25.82
CA TYR A 129 8.08 22.31 26.25
C TYR A 129 9.14 22.87 25.29
N ILE A 130 9.72 22.03 24.43
CA ILE A 130 10.65 22.43 23.36
C ILE A 130 9.87 22.65 22.07
N LEU A 131 8.98 21.72 21.72
CA LEU A 131 8.20 21.77 20.49
C LEU A 131 7.29 23.01 20.42
N ASN A 132 6.64 23.36 21.55
CA ASN A 132 5.70 24.49 21.64
C ASN A 132 6.29 25.68 22.41
N LYS A 133 7.62 25.82 22.45
CA LYS A 133 8.28 26.91 23.18
C LYS A 133 7.92 28.27 22.56
N PRO A 134 7.33 29.21 23.32
CA PRO A 134 7.11 30.56 22.82
C PRO A 134 8.44 31.33 22.80
N GLY A 135 9.07 31.41 21.63
CA GLY A 135 10.31 32.17 21.41
C GLY A 135 11.43 31.34 20.76
N PRO A 136 12.62 31.93 20.55
CA PRO A 136 13.72 31.24 19.90
C PRO A 136 14.24 30.08 20.76
N LEU A 137 14.58 28.99 20.08
CA LEU A 137 15.22 27.83 20.67
C LEU A 137 16.70 28.13 20.90
N ASN A 138 17.24 27.63 22.02
CA ASN A 138 18.67 27.63 22.25
C ASN A 138 19.34 26.50 21.44
N GLN A 139 20.67 26.45 21.48
CA GLN A 139 21.43 25.48 20.67
C GLN A 139 21.16 24.02 21.05
N GLU A 140 20.93 23.73 22.33
CA GLU A 140 20.64 22.38 22.83
C GLU A 140 19.24 21.92 22.45
N GLU A 141 18.26 22.82 22.59
CA GLU A 141 16.87 22.62 22.15
C GLU A 141 16.78 22.39 20.64
N TRP A 142 17.54 23.17 19.86
CA TRP A 142 17.62 22.99 18.41
C TRP A 142 18.22 21.64 18.01
N ALA A 143 19.27 21.19 18.73
CA ALA A 143 19.86 19.88 18.51
C ALA A 143 18.88 18.74 18.76
N LEU A 144 17.96 18.89 19.72
CA LEU A 144 16.90 17.92 19.98
C LEU A 144 15.86 17.89 18.86
N ILE A 145 15.44 19.05 18.34
CA ILE A 145 14.52 19.09 17.20
C ILE A 145 15.14 18.45 15.95
N GLN A 146 16.43 18.67 15.68
CA GLN A 146 17.11 18.08 14.52
C GLN A 146 17.15 16.55 14.52
N GLN A 147 16.87 15.89 15.65
CA GLN A 147 16.83 14.43 15.73
C GLN A 147 15.53 13.83 15.19
N HIS A 148 14.46 14.61 14.99
CA HIS A 148 13.17 14.09 14.56
C HIS A 148 13.22 13.27 13.25
N PRO A 149 14.04 13.58 12.21
CA PRO A 149 14.10 12.75 11.00
C PRO A 149 14.71 11.38 11.30
N LEU A 150 15.71 11.31 12.18
CA LEU A 150 16.35 10.07 12.61
C LEU A 150 15.38 9.21 13.43
N THR A 151 14.61 9.85 14.32
CA THR A 151 13.58 9.14 15.09
C THR A 151 12.47 8.63 14.18
N GLY A 152 12.02 9.44 13.22
CA GLY A 152 11.04 9.03 12.22
C GLY A 152 11.52 7.83 11.41
N ALA A 153 12.78 7.86 10.93
CA ALA A 153 13.39 6.73 10.23
C ALA A 153 13.42 5.46 11.09
N SER A 154 13.82 5.57 12.36
CA SER A 154 13.85 4.43 13.30
C SER A 154 12.46 3.80 13.51
N VAL A 155 11.42 4.62 13.61
CA VAL A 155 10.02 4.15 13.72
C VAL A 155 9.56 3.46 12.43
N LEU A 156 9.98 3.95 11.26
CA LEU A 156 9.66 3.29 10.00
C LEU A 156 10.43 1.98 9.82
N ASP A 157 11.69 1.92 10.24
CA ASP A 157 12.51 0.72 10.19
C ASP A 157 11.92 -0.40 11.06
N SER A 158 11.34 -0.09 12.22
CA SER A 158 10.69 -1.11 13.08
C SER A 158 9.49 -1.75 12.40
N ILE A 159 8.71 -0.99 11.61
CA ILE A 159 7.61 -1.55 10.81
C ILE A 159 8.15 -2.56 9.80
N THR A 160 9.31 -2.30 9.19
CA THR A 160 9.90 -3.25 8.24
C THR A 160 10.43 -4.52 8.92
N ALA A 161 10.89 -4.43 10.17
CA ALA A 161 11.39 -5.56 10.93
C ALA A 161 10.29 -6.56 11.33
N ASP A 162 9.07 -6.08 11.58
CA ASP A 162 7.94 -6.90 12.00
C ASP A 162 7.19 -7.58 10.84
N ILE A 163 7.52 -7.24 9.59
CA ILE A 163 6.82 -7.79 8.40
C ILE A 163 7.67 -8.88 7.74
N ASN A 164 7.14 -10.11 7.72
CA ASN A 164 7.73 -11.19 6.94
C ASN A 164 7.15 -11.21 5.52
N VAL A 165 7.87 -10.63 4.56
CA VAL A 165 7.42 -10.54 3.16
C VAL A 165 8.01 -11.66 2.30
N SER A 166 7.17 -12.55 1.79
CA SER A 166 7.59 -13.64 0.89
C SER A 166 7.98 -13.19 -0.53
N ASN A 167 7.60 -11.97 -0.92
CA ASN A 167 7.84 -11.44 -2.26
C ASN A 167 9.14 -10.64 -2.30
N THR A 168 10.14 -11.15 -3.03
CA THR A 168 11.47 -10.54 -3.14
C THR A 168 11.43 -9.10 -3.64
N LYS A 169 10.52 -8.75 -4.56
CA LYS A 169 10.39 -7.35 -5.03
C LYS A 169 9.93 -6.41 -3.93
N ILE A 170 9.00 -6.86 -3.08
CA ILE A 170 8.49 -6.05 -1.98
C ILE A 170 9.53 -6.00 -0.86
N ALA A 171 10.25 -7.10 -0.62
CA ALA A 171 11.40 -7.11 0.29
C ALA A 171 12.47 -6.11 -0.14
N ASP A 172 12.80 -6.04 -1.44
CA ASP A 172 13.71 -5.05 -2.02
C ASP A 172 13.19 -3.61 -1.78
N TYR A 173 11.90 -3.35 -1.98
CA TYR A 173 11.30 -2.04 -1.68
C TYR A 173 11.43 -1.63 -0.20
N LEU A 174 11.31 -2.57 0.73
CA LEU A 174 11.50 -2.32 2.16
C LEU A 174 12.97 -2.12 2.52
N THR A 175 13.90 -2.72 1.79
CA THR A 175 15.36 -2.54 1.99
C THR A 175 15.95 -1.36 1.25
N ILE A 176 15.29 -0.80 0.21
CA ILE A 176 15.77 0.38 -0.54
C ILE A 176 15.90 1.62 0.37
N GLY A 177 15.18 1.70 1.50
CA GLY A 177 15.44 2.69 2.55
C GLY A 177 16.89 2.64 3.08
N GLY A 178 17.53 1.47 3.06
CA GLY A 178 18.94 1.28 3.40
C GLY A 178 19.92 1.74 2.32
N GLY A 179 19.52 1.81 1.05
CA GLY A 179 20.35 2.27 -0.07
C GLY A 179 20.49 3.80 -0.12
N LEU A 180 19.55 4.54 0.46
CA LEU A 180 19.62 6.00 0.58
C LEU A 180 20.59 6.49 1.66
N ARG A 181 21.22 5.60 2.45
CA ARG A 181 22.35 5.93 3.35
C ARG A 181 23.62 6.42 2.61
N GLN A 182 23.61 6.44 1.28
CA GLN A 182 24.75 6.85 0.44
C GLN A 182 24.56 8.21 -0.24
N PHE A 183 23.55 9.01 0.15
CA PHE A 183 23.57 10.42 -0.23
C PHE A 183 24.56 11.18 0.66
N PRO A 184 25.53 11.91 0.07
CA PRO A 184 26.57 12.64 0.80
C PRO A 184 26.00 13.78 1.65
#